data_AF-F8MIY2-F1
#
_entry.id   AF-F8MIY2-F1
#
_cell.length_a   1.000
_cell.length_b   1.000
_cell.length_c   1.000
_cell.angle_alpha   90.00
_cell.angle_beta   90.00
_cell.angle_gamma   90.00
#
_symmetry.space_group_name_H-M   'P 1'
#
loop_
_entity.id
_entity.type
_entity.pdbx_description
1 polymer ?
#
loop_
_entity_poly.entity_id
_entity_poly.type
_entity_poly.pdbx_seq_one_letter_code
_entity_poly.pdbx_strand_id
1 'polypeptide(L)'
;MSTSTPQQPNRQPLPSTPPPWRAPFLSHLTSLPPSSRTFVLSTLHPLPPSLSSTSTPTPVSSTIPVLPRARTCVCRSLWAQLDANPHNPAALNPPVFESDMIAFTTDARMEKAAEIVDTASEERIEAGGEMTGGGGPVEVVFWIESAKDPETGEERKVMTQWRIRGSAWLLGPDVDSEGAKKVREVLRQRMRRLEGKTQEDEEQWSWSREVTAHFGNLNPVMRGTFRGPPPGQPVAFPPGKGEGLGQEVVDLQDEVARRNFRVVVIVPTEVDQVDLSDAKRARRWLYLWRGNSYHAKEAGGEVEGEWEKVEVWP
;
A
#
# COMPACT_ATOMS: atom_id res chain seq x y z
N MET A 1 33.97 10.24 -35.74
CA MET A 1 32.54 9.94 -35.48
C MET A 1 32.48 9.18 -34.17
N SER A 2 32.23 9.88 -33.07
CA SER A 2 32.16 9.29 -31.74
C SER A 2 30.75 8.77 -31.52
N THR A 3 30.59 7.46 -31.46
CA THR A 3 29.33 6.80 -31.12
C THR A 3 29.13 6.87 -29.61
N SER A 4 28.27 7.79 -29.17
CA SER A 4 27.79 7.86 -27.79
C SER A 4 26.85 6.68 -27.52
N THR A 5 27.27 5.79 -26.63
CA THR A 5 26.44 4.73 -26.06
C THR A 5 25.24 5.35 -25.34
N PRO A 6 23.99 4.89 -25.55
CA PRO A 6 22.85 5.41 -24.83
C PRO A 6 22.96 5.07 -23.34
N GLN A 7 22.90 6.10 -22.49
CA GLN A 7 22.85 5.98 -21.04
C GLN A 7 21.60 5.19 -20.66
N GLN A 8 21.76 4.00 -20.07
CA GLN A 8 20.65 3.27 -19.47
C GLN A 8 20.01 4.15 -18.38
N PRO A 9 18.67 4.20 -18.27
CA PRO A 9 18.03 4.93 -17.19
C PRO A 9 18.50 4.32 -15.87
N ASN A 10 18.94 5.21 -14.98
CA ASN A 10 19.55 4.96 -13.68
C ASN A 10 18.69 3.97 -12.86
N ARG A 11 18.96 2.66 -12.96
CA ARG A 11 18.32 1.65 -12.11
C ARG A 11 18.79 1.91 -10.68
N GLN A 12 17.93 2.50 -9.84
CA GLN A 12 18.18 2.51 -8.40
C GLN A 12 18.32 1.05 -7.95
N PRO A 13 19.42 0.68 -7.28
CA PRO A 13 19.56 -0.67 -6.79
C PRO A 13 18.51 -0.95 -5.72
N LEU A 14 18.19 -2.22 -5.57
CA LEU A 14 17.21 -2.70 -4.61
C LEU A 14 17.61 -2.29 -3.20
N PRO A 15 16.64 -2.01 -2.30
CA PRO A 15 16.93 -1.75 -0.90
C PRO A 15 17.76 -2.90 -0.34
N SER A 16 18.82 -2.56 0.39
CA SER A 16 19.78 -3.52 0.91
C SER A 16 19.51 -3.88 2.36
N THR A 17 18.85 -2.98 3.10
CA THR A 17 18.56 -3.15 4.53
C THR A 17 17.12 -2.78 4.87
N PRO A 18 16.55 -3.33 5.96
CA PRO A 18 15.30 -2.84 6.52
C PRO A 18 15.37 -1.36 6.96
N PRO A 19 14.31 -0.56 6.79
CA PRO A 19 14.26 0.80 7.30
C PRO A 19 14.38 0.85 8.83
N PRO A 20 14.94 1.93 9.39
CA PRO A 20 15.05 2.10 10.85
C PRO A 20 13.69 2.13 11.57
N TRP A 21 12.62 2.55 10.89
CA TRP A 21 11.27 2.59 11.45
C TRP A 21 10.55 1.22 11.42
N ARG A 22 11.04 0.24 10.65
CA ARG A 22 10.33 -1.02 10.42
C ARG A 22 10.13 -1.82 11.71
N ALA A 23 11.21 -2.06 12.44
CA ALA A 23 11.18 -2.86 13.66
C ALA A 23 10.23 -2.27 14.73
N PRO A 24 10.31 -0.98 15.10
CA PRO A 24 9.36 -0.40 16.06
C PRO A 24 7.92 -0.35 15.52
N PHE A 25 7.71 -0.11 14.22
CA PHE A 25 6.37 -0.15 13.64
C PHE A 25 5.76 -1.56 13.74
N LEU A 26 6.52 -2.59 13.34
CA LEU A 26 6.05 -3.96 13.36
C LEU A 26 5.83 -4.48 14.77
N SER A 27 6.69 -4.16 15.74
CA SER A 27 6.48 -4.56 17.13
C SER A 27 5.18 -4.00 17.70
N HIS A 28 4.79 -2.79 17.29
CA HIS A 28 3.50 -2.21 17.65
C HIS A 28 2.36 -2.86 16.87
N LEU A 29 2.48 -3.04 15.56
CA LEU A 29 1.40 -3.56 14.71
C LEU A 29 1.06 -5.04 14.98
N THR A 30 2.08 -5.90 15.17
CA THR A 30 1.86 -7.35 15.35
C THR A 30 1.30 -7.70 16.71
N SER A 31 1.52 -6.84 17.72
CA SER A 31 0.91 -6.94 19.05
C SER A 31 -0.61 -6.72 19.06
N LEU A 32 -1.15 -6.12 17.98
CA LEU A 32 -2.59 -5.94 17.80
C LEU A 32 -3.22 -7.23 17.25
N PRO A 33 -4.43 -7.59 17.72
CA PRO A 33 -5.22 -8.65 17.11
C PRO A 33 -5.36 -8.42 15.59
N PRO A 34 -5.30 -9.46 14.73
CA PRO A 34 -5.41 -9.28 13.29
C PRO A 34 -6.63 -8.49 12.82
N SER A 35 -7.78 -8.64 13.51
CA SER A 35 -9.01 -7.87 13.23
C SER A 35 -8.91 -6.38 13.56
N SER A 36 -7.99 -6.00 14.44
CA SER A 36 -7.82 -4.64 14.96
C SER A 36 -6.65 -3.88 14.32
N ARG A 37 -5.93 -4.51 13.39
CA ARG A 37 -4.85 -3.87 12.59
C ARG A 37 -5.45 -2.91 11.56
N THR A 38 -6.10 -1.86 12.04
CA THR A 38 -6.79 -0.86 11.21
C THR A 38 -6.00 0.44 11.12
N PHE A 39 -6.21 1.18 10.04
CA PHE A 39 -5.63 2.50 9.83
C PHE A 39 -6.60 3.41 9.08
N VAL A 40 -6.42 4.72 9.20
CA VAL A 40 -7.12 5.69 8.38
C VAL A 40 -6.33 5.90 7.09
N LEU A 41 -6.95 5.63 5.94
CA LEU A 41 -6.39 5.93 4.61
C LEU A 41 -6.92 7.27 4.13
N SER A 42 -6.00 8.21 3.88
CA SER A 42 -6.28 9.47 3.22
C SER A 42 -5.87 9.41 1.73
N THR A 43 -6.75 9.87 0.86
CA THR A 43 -6.55 9.96 -0.60
C THR A 43 -7.03 11.32 -1.11
N LEU A 44 -6.75 11.62 -2.37
CA LEU A 44 -7.19 12.82 -3.05
C LEU A 44 -8.31 12.49 -4.06
N HIS A 45 -9.41 13.22 -3.98
CA HIS A 45 -10.57 13.09 -4.88
C HIS A 45 -10.55 14.19 -5.93
N PRO A 46 -10.36 13.87 -7.23
CA PRO A 46 -10.42 14.84 -8.31
C PRO A 46 -11.77 15.55 -8.37
N LEU A 47 -11.76 16.88 -8.46
CA LEU A 47 -12.95 17.66 -8.71
C LEU A 47 -13.22 17.80 -10.22
N PRO A 48 -14.49 17.79 -10.65
CA PRO A 48 -14.83 18.10 -12.03
C PRO A 48 -14.33 19.50 -12.43
N PRO A 49 -13.93 19.71 -13.70
CA PRO A 49 -13.42 21.00 -14.19
C PRO A 49 -14.39 22.19 -13.97
N SER A 50 -15.70 21.94 -13.88
CA SER A 50 -16.73 23.00 -13.80
C SER A 50 -16.82 23.71 -12.45
N LEU A 51 -16.10 23.25 -11.42
CA LEU A 51 -16.05 23.90 -10.10
C LEU A 51 -14.85 24.85 -9.94
N SER A 52 -13.98 24.95 -10.96
CA SER A 52 -12.93 25.97 -11.04
C SER A 52 -13.53 27.32 -11.46
N SER A 53 -14.37 27.89 -10.61
CA SER A 53 -14.90 29.24 -10.81
C SER A 53 -13.86 30.27 -10.38
N THR A 54 -12.92 30.58 -11.28
CA THR A 54 -12.24 31.88 -11.25
C THR A 54 -12.32 32.49 -12.64
N SER A 55 -13.03 33.60 -12.73
CA SER A 55 -13.33 34.37 -13.95
C SER A 55 -12.12 35.16 -14.48
N THR A 56 -10.91 34.65 -14.31
CA THR A 56 -9.67 35.28 -14.76
C THR A 56 -8.83 34.26 -15.51
N PRO A 57 -8.45 34.52 -16.78
CA PRO A 57 -7.52 33.67 -17.50
C PRO A 57 -6.12 33.88 -16.93
N THR A 58 -5.82 33.21 -15.83
CA THR A 58 -4.45 33.01 -15.35
C THR A 58 -3.84 31.82 -16.10
N PRO A 59 -2.52 31.84 -16.37
CA PRO A 59 -1.85 30.75 -17.05
C PRO A 59 -2.07 29.44 -16.27
N VAL A 60 -2.46 28.42 -17.01
CA VAL A 60 -2.95 27.10 -16.55
C VAL A 60 -1.91 26.45 -15.64
N SER A 61 -2.17 26.46 -14.33
CA SER A 61 -1.53 25.52 -13.41
C SER A 61 -2.04 24.12 -13.77
N SER A 62 -1.14 23.16 -14.06
CA SER A 62 -1.45 21.75 -14.40
C SER A 62 -2.02 20.95 -13.21
N THR A 63 -2.41 21.63 -12.14
CA THR A 63 -2.91 21.02 -10.90
C THR A 63 -4.39 20.70 -11.01
N ILE A 64 -4.74 19.42 -11.06
CA ILE A 64 -6.12 18.95 -10.91
C ILE A 64 -6.63 19.41 -9.53
N PRO A 65 -7.75 20.14 -9.44
CA PRO A 65 -8.33 20.49 -8.15
C PRO A 65 -8.77 19.21 -7.44
N VAL A 66 -8.41 19.05 -6.17
CA VAL A 66 -8.66 17.82 -5.40
C VAL A 66 -9.24 18.12 -4.02
N LEU A 67 -10.05 17.20 -3.48
CA LEU A 67 -10.50 17.21 -2.10
C LEU A 67 -9.93 16.01 -1.33
N PRO A 68 -9.44 16.17 -0.10
CA PRO A 68 -9.02 15.03 0.70
C PRO A 68 -10.23 14.20 1.12
N ARG A 69 -10.08 12.88 1.09
CA ARG A 69 -11.04 11.93 1.68
C ARG A 69 -10.33 10.97 2.61
N ALA A 70 -11.03 10.52 3.65
CA ALA A 70 -10.49 9.59 4.63
C ALA A 70 -11.48 8.45 4.89
N ARG A 71 -10.96 7.25 5.20
CA ARG A 71 -11.73 6.07 5.61
C ARG A 71 -10.86 5.05 6.33
N THR A 72 -11.46 4.23 7.17
CA THR A 72 -10.75 3.13 7.84
C THR A 72 -10.53 1.96 6.88
N CYS A 73 -9.33 1.40 6.90
CA CYS A 73 -8.93 0.20 6.17
C CYS A 73 -8.26 -0.80 7.13
N VAL A 74 -8.13 -2.06 6.71
CA VAL A 74 -7.49 -3.12 7.50
C VAL A 74 -6.14 -3.47 6.86
N CYS A 75 -5.06 -3.30 7.58
CA CYS A 75 -3.73 -3.79 7.18
C CYS A 75 -3.75 -5.31 7.17
N ARG A 76 -3.50 -5.92 6.02
CA ARG A 76 -3.54 -7.37 5.83
C ARG A 76 -2.18 -8.01 6.09
N SER A 77 -1.13 -7.38 5.59
CA SER A 77 0.26 -7.77 5.78
C SER A 77 1.17 -6.66 5.24
N LEU A 78 2.47 -6.89 5.33
CA LEU A 78 3.38 -6.27 4.38
C LEU A 78 3.38 -7.08 3.08
N TRP A 79 3.57 -6.42 1.94
CA TRP A 79 3.62 -7.07 0.63
C TRP A 79 4.74 -8.10 0.58
N ALA A 80 4.47 -9.25 -0.05
CA ALA A 80 5.34 -10.43 -0.12
C ALA A 80 5.59 -11.15 1.23
N GLN A 81 4.86 -10.80 2.28
CA GLN A 81 4.99 -11.36 3.63
C GLN A 81 3.62 -11.68 4.23
N LEU A 82 2.75 -12.31 3.43
CA LEU A 82 1.47 -12.79 3.94
C LEU A 82 1.71 -13.98 4.88
N ASP A 83 1.25 -13.84 6.14
CA ASP A 83 1.38 -14.90 7.14
C ASP A 83 0.65 -16.18 6.70
N ALA A 84 1.20 -17.33 7.10
CA ALA A 84 0.56 -18.61 6.87
C ALA A 84 -0.77 -18.70 7.63
N ASN A 85 -1.84 -18.99 6.91
CA ASN A 85 -3.17 -19.19 7.46
C ASN A 85 -3.69 -20.57 7.02
N PRO A 86 -3.92 -21.52 7.96
CA PRO A 86 -4.43 -22.86 7.64
C PRO A 86 -5.78 -22.87 6.91
N HIS A 87 -6.54 -21.77 7.02
CA HIS A 87 -7.84 -21.61 6.36
C HIS A 87 -7.75 -20.92 4.99
N ASN A 88 -6.54 -20.52 4.55
CA ASN A 88 -6.33 -19.98 3.22
C ASN A 88 -6.18 -21.14 2.22
N PRO A 89 -7.14 -21.33 1.30
CA PRO A 89 -7.05 -22.42 0.32
C PRO A 89 -6.08 -22.11 -0.84
N ALA A 90 -5.54 -20.89 -0.91
CA ALA A 90 -4.59 -20.50 -1.94
C ALA A 90 -3.16 -20.87 -1.57
N ALA A 91 -2.38 -21.32 -2.55
CA ALA A 91 -0.95 -21.52 -2.37
C ALA A 91 -0.25 -20.17 -2.11
N LEU A 92 0.58 -20.12 -1.08
CA LEU A 92 1.45 -18.98 -0.81
C LEU A 92 2.65 -18.99 -1.73
N ASN A 93 3.23 -17.82 -1.97
CA ASN A 93 4.55 -17.75 -2.55
C ASN A 93 5.62 -18.31 -1.60
N PRO A 94 6.73 -18.85 -2.12
CA PRO A 94 7.89 -19.11 -1.29
C PRO A 94 8.37 -17.79 -0.66
N PRO A 95 8.88 -17.81 0.59
CA PRO A 95 9.38 -16.63 1.27
C PRO A 95 10.75 -16.24 0.68
N VAL A 96 10.71 -15.56 -0.47
CA VAL A 96 11.91 -15.13 -1.21
C VAL A 96 12.16 -13.64 -1.01
N PHE A 97 11.09 -12.87 -0.90
CA PHE A 97 11.14 -11.44 -0.74
C PHE A 97 10.53 -11.00 0.57
N GLU A 98 11.03 -9.89 1.08
CA GLU A 98 10.33 -9.04 2.03
C GLU A 98 10.22 -7.62 1.47
N SER A 99 9.38 -6.79 2.08
CA SER A 99 9.25 -5.37 1.79
C SER A 99 8.74 -4.62 3.00
N ASP A 100 8.72 -3.29 2.93
CA ASP A 100 8.09 -2.43 3.95
C ASP A 100 6.80 -1.79 3.43
N MET A 101 6.24 -2.37 2.37
CA MET A 101 5.04 -1.85 1.72
C MET A 101 3.80 -2.41 2.40
N ILE A 102 2.91 -1.54 2.87
CA ILE A 102 1.66 -1.95 3.52
C ILE A 102 0.69 -2.47 2.47
N ALA A 103 0.12 -3.66 2.70
CA ALA A 103 -0.89 -4.25 1.84
C ALA A 103 -2.26 -4.28 2.52
N PHE A 104 -3.30 -3.89 1.79
CA PHE A 104 -4.70 -4.09 2.18
C PHE A 104 -5.56 -4.51 0.98
N THR A 105 -6.83 -4.84 1.20
CA THR A 105 -7.76 -5.26 0.14
C THR A 105 -8.91 -4.27 0.00
N THR A 106 -9.36 -4.00 -1.22
CA THR A 106 -10.51 -3.13 -1.51
C THR A 106 -11.30 -3.63 -2.71
N ASP A 107 -12.55 -3.20 -2.83
CA ASP A 107 -13.35 -3.40 -4.03
C ASP A 107 -12.97 -2.31 -5.06
N ALA A 108 -12.80 -2.70 -6.31
CA ALA A 108 -12.42 -1.86 -7.45
C ALA A 108 -13.44 -0.75 -7.73
N ARG A 109 -14.68 -0.92 -7.29
CA ARG A 109 -15.79 0.03 -7.48
C ARG A 109 -15.86 1.08 -6.37
N MET A 110 -15.03 0.97 -5.33
CA MET A 110 -14.99 2.00 -4.29
C MET A 110 -14.24 3.24 -4.79
N GLU A 111 -14.72 4.43 -4.41
CA GLU A 111 -14.10 5.73 -4.74
C GLU A 111 -12.58 5.74 -4.57
N LYS A 112 -12.05 5.19 -3.46
CA LYS A 112 -10.61 5.15 -3.20
C LYS A 112 -9.79 4.47 -4.31
N ALA A 113 -10.37 3.51 -5.02
CA ALA A 113 -9.69 2.82 -6.11
C ALA A 113 -9.50 3.77 -7.30
N ALA A 114 -10.56 4.48 -7.71
CA ALA A 114 -10.46 5.51 -8.74
C ALA A 114 -9.52 6.64 -8.31
N GLU A 115 -9.64 7.14 -7.08
CA GLU A 115 -8.80 8.20 -6.53
C GLU A 115 -7.29 7.89 -6.62
N ILE A 116 -6.89 6.64 -6.32
CA ILE A 116 -5.49 6.19 -6.43
C ILE A 116 -4.98 6.22 -7.88
N VAL A 117 -5.86 5.99 -8.86
CA VAL A 117 -5.51 6.00 -10.29
C VAL A 117 -5.53 7.42 -10.84
N ASP A 118 -6.59 8.17 -10.57
CA ASP A 118 -6.85 9.47 -11.19
C ASP A 118 -5.89 10.57 -10.72
N THR A 119 -5.36 10.43 -9.49
CA THR A 119 -4.41 11.38 -8.89
C THR A 119 -2.95 10.99 -9.04
N ALA A 120 -2.65 9.94 -9.80
CA ALA A 120 -1.28 9.66 -10.22
C ALA A 120 -0.72 10.85 -11.03
N SER A 121 0.50 11.29 -10.70
CA SER A 121 1.22 12.37 -11.39
C SER A 121 1.47 12.03 -12.87
N GLU A 122 1.89 13.01 -13.69
CA GLU A 122 2.01 12.94 -15.17
C GLU A 122 2.80 11.75 -15.74
N GLU A 123 3.59 11.03 -14.94
CA GLU A 123 3.91 9.62 -15.19
C GLU A 123 2.71 8.71 -14.88
N ARG A 124 1.51 9.07 -15.37
CA ARG A 124 0.43 8.10 -15.49
C ARG A 124 1.05 7.02 -16.32
N ILE A 125 1.16 5.82 -15.77
CA ILE A 125 1.53 4.66 -16.56
C ILE A 125 0.42 4.56 -17.60
N GLU A 126 0.64 5.13 -18.79
CA GLU A 126 -0.16 4.85 -19.96
C GLU A 126 -0.07 3.34 -20.13
N ALA A 127 -1.21 2.67 -19.93
CA ALA A 127 -1.35 1.24 -19.73
C ALA A 127 -0.79 0.73 -18.39
N GLY A 128 -1.50 1.00 -17.29
CA GLY A 128 -1.80 -0.10 -16.35
C GLY A 128 -2.69 -1.12 -17.06
N GLY A 129 -2.68 -2.39 -16.64
CA GLY A 129 -3.68 -3.32 -17.16
C GLY A 129 -5.10 -2.81 -16.86
N GLU A 130 -6.13 -3.36 -17.51
CA GLU A 130 -7.53 -2.94 -17.31
C GLU A 130 -7.94 -2.84 -15.81
N MET A 131 -7.25 -3.60 -14.93
CA MET A 131 -7.55 -3.72 -13.52
C MET A 131 -6.36 -3.42 -12.57
N THR A 132 -5.12 -3.38 -13.06
CA THR A 132 -3.89 -3.11 -12.29
C THR A 132 -3.28 -1.76 -12.65
N GLY A 133 -3.01 -0.88 -11.68
CA GLY A 133 -2.53 0.47 -11.93
C GLY A 133 -2.34 1.30 -10.65
N GLY A 134 -2.31 2.63 -10.76
CA GLY A 134 -2.22 3.54 -9.61
C GLY A 134 -1.02 4.46 -9.66
N GLY A 135 -0.46 4.76 -8.50
CA GLY A 135 0.63 5.72 -8.30
C GLY A 135 0.20 6.99 -7.55
N GLY A 136 -1.10 7.18 -7.32
CA GLY A 136 -1.65 8.33 -6.61
C GLY A 136 -1.14 8.44 -5.16
N PRO A 137 -0.96 9.67 -4.66
CA PRO A 137 -0.43 9.91 -3.33
C PRO A 137 -1.45 9.54 -2.24
N VAL A 138 -0.95 8.95 -1.16
CA VAL A 138 -1.74 8.58 0.02
C VAL A 138 -0.99 8.91 1.31
N GLU A 139 -1.75 9.11 2.39
CA GLU A 139 -1.24 9.07 3.77
C GLU A 139 -2.05 8.03 4.53
N VAL A 140 -1.38 7.13 5.25
CA VAL A 140 -2.02 6.21 6.19
C VAL A 140 -1.65 6.55 7.61
N VAL A 141 -2.64 6.55 8.51
CA VAL A 141 -2.44 6.86 9.92
C VAL A 141 -2.85 5.68 10.77
N PHE A 142 -1.88 5.13 11.50
CA PHE A 142 -2.12 4.18 12.58
C PHE A 142 -2.06 4.94 13.90
N TRP A 143 -3.04 4.70 14.76
CA TRP A 143 -3.01 5.12 16.15
C TRP A 143 -3.00 3.88 17.02
N ILE A 144 -1.92 3.70 17.80
CA ILE A 144 -1.70 2.52 18.62
C ILE A 144 -1.64 2.97 20.07
N GLU A 145 -2.77 2.83 20.77
CA GLU A 145 -2.91 3.21 22.18
C GLU A 145 -2.18 2.22 23.10
N SER A 146 -2.38 0.94 22.84
CA SER A 146 -1.82 -0.16 23.60
C SER A 146 -1.40 -1.32 22.69
N ALA A 147 -0.53 -2.15 23.23
CA ALA A 147 0.01 -3.36 22.62
C ALA A 147 0.00 -4.47 23.66
N LYS A 148 -0.26 -5.71 23.26
CA LYS A 148 0.01 -6.86 24.14
C LYS A 148 1.48 -7.22 24.08
N ASP A 149 2.09 -7.42 25.23
CA ASP A 149 3.39 -8.04 25.30
C ASP A 149 3.31 -9.48 24.75
N PRO A 150 4.15 -9.87 23.79
CA PRO A 150 4.11 -11.20 23.19
C PRO A 150 4.44 -12.33 24.18
N GLU A 151 5.26 -12.06 25.20
CA GLU A 151 5.73 -13.06 26.15
C GLU A 151 4.80 -13.16 27.37
N THR A 152 4.38 -12.03 27.93
CA THR A 152 3.56 -12.00 29.16
C THR A 152 2.07 -11.92 28.88
N GLY A 153 1.67 -11.47 27.69
CA GLY A 153 0.28 -11.21 27.32
C GLY A 153 -0.32 -9.96 27.98
N GLU A 154 0.46 -9.24 28.79
CA GLU A 154 0.01 -8.03 29.48
C GLU A 154 -0.15 -6.85 28.50
N GLU A 155 -1.11 -5.98 28.80
CA GLU A 155 -1.34 -4.79 28.00
C GLU A 155 -0.36 -3.68 28.38
N ARG A 156 0.49 -3.30 27.43
CA ARG A 156 1.42 -2.18 27.53
C ARG A 156 0.86 -0.95 26.84
N LYS A 157 0.95 0.20 27.50
CA LYS A 157 0.67 1.50 26.90
C LYS A 157 1.74 1.86 25.85
N VAL A 158 1.31 2.11 24.61
CA VAL A 158 2.17 2.48 23.47
C VAL A 158 2.03 3.95 23.12
N MET A 159 0.79 4.45 22.99
CA MET A 159 0.48 5.85 22.62
C MET A 159 1.32 6.39 21.46
N THR A 160 1.47 5.59 20.40
CA THR A 160 2.27 5.97 19.24
C THR A 160 1.39 6.14 18.02
N GLN A 161 1.55 7.27 17.32
CA GLN A 161 0.99 7.48 15.99
C GLN A 161 2.05 7.20 14.94
N TRP A 162 1.67 6.47 13.89
CA TRP A 162 2.47 6.30 12.68
C TRP A 162 1.72 6.90 11.51
N ARG A 163 2.31 7.89 10.84
CA ARG A 163 1.80 8.45 9.59
C ARG A 163 2.75 8.04 8.48
N ILE A 164 2.27 7.29 7.51
CA ILE A 164 3.09 6.75 6.42
C ILE A 164 2.55 7.35 5.12
N ARG A 165 3.40 8.10 4.42
CA ARG A 165 3.09 8.75 3.16
C ARG A 165 3.82 8.08 2.01
N GLY A 166 3.20 8.13 0.84
CA GLY A 166 3.82 7.68 -0.40
C GLY A 166 2.79 7.47 -1.49
N SER A 167 3.03 6.50 -2.36
CA SER A 167 2.14 6.18 -3.48
C SER A 167 1.46 4.83 -3.29
N ALA A 168 0.19 4.73 -3.68
CA ALA A 168 -0.57 3.48 -3.63
C ALA A 168 -0.74 2.85 -5.02
N TRP A 169 -0.72 1.53 -5.07
CA TRP A 169 -0.82 0.73 -6.30
C TRP A 169 -1.90 -0.33 -6.15
N LEU A 170 -2.78 -0.46 -7.13
CA LEU A 170 -3.84 -1.46 -7.21
C LEU A 170 -3.35 -2.65 -8.04
N LEU A 171 -3.49 -3.86 -7.51
CA LEU A 171 -3.20 -5.11 -8.20
C LEU A 171 -4.49 -5.92 -8.34
N GLY A 172 -4.85 -6.22 -9.58
CA GLY A 172 -6.00 -7.01 -9.97
C GLY A 172 -5.62 -8.36 -10.59
N PRO A 173 -6.60 -9.08 -11.18
CA PRO A 173 -6.36 -10.37 -11.84
C PRO A 173 -5.38 -10.32 -13.02
N ASP A 174 -5.23 -9.15 -13.64
CA ASP A 174 -4.36 -8.88 -14.78
C ASP A 174 -2.93 -8.48 -14.39
N VAL A 175 -2.52 -8.73 -13.14
CA VAL A 175 -1.21 -8.31 -12.60
C VAL A 175 -0.01 -8.86 -13.38
N ASP A 176 -0.17 -9.97 -14.10
CA ASP A 176 0.88 -10.55 -14.95
C ASP A 176 0.82 -10.07 -16.42
N SER A 177 -0.18 -9.26 -16.80
CA SER A 177 -0.29 -8.70 -18.15
C SER A 177 0.85 -7.73 -18.49
N GLU A 178 1.08 -7.46 -19.78
CA GLU A 178 2.09 -6.47 -20.20
C GLU A 178 1.75 -5.05 -19.70
N GLY A 179 0.47 -4.68 -19.62
CA GLY A 179 0.04 -3.41 -19.04
C GLY A 179 0.41 -3.28 -17.55
N ALA A 180 0.43 -4.37 -16.80
CA ALA A 180 0.83 -4.32 -15.39
C ALA A 180 2.36 -4.24 -15.18
N LYS A 181 3.18 -4.29 -16.24
CA LYS A 181 4.65 -4.41 -16.14
C LYS A 181 5.29 -3.31 -15.31
N LYS A 182 4.91 -2.05 -15.55
CA LYS A 182 5.52 -0.91 -14.87
C LYS A 182 5.16 -0.88 -13.37
N VAL A 183 3.94 -1.32 -13.01
CA VAL A 183 3.55 -1.51 -11.60
C VAL A 183 4.45 -2.56 -10.95
N ARG A 184 4.67 -3.71 -11.61
CA ARG A 184 5.58 -4.75 -11.12
C ARG A 184 7.00 -4.25 -10.95
N GLU A 185 7.50 -3.43 -11.89
CA GLU A 185 8.85 -2.83 -11.80
C GLU A 185 8.98 -1.91 -10.59
N VAL A 186 8.02 -1.02 -10.35
CA VAL A 186 8.01 -0.10 -9.20
C VAL A 186 7.98 -0.88 -7.88
N LEU A 187 7.08 -1.85 -7.76
CA LEU A 187 6.96 -2.65 -6.54
C LEU A 187 8.20 -3.53 -6.32
N ARG A 188 8.78 -4.11 -7.39
CA ARG A 188 10.02 -4.91 -7.30
C ARG A 188 11.19 -4.06 -6.79
N GLN A 189 11.29 -2.80 -7.19
CA GLN A 189 12.32 -1.86 -6.70
C GLN A 189 12.22 -1.59 -5.19
N ARG A 190 11.13 -2.01 -4.54
CA ARG A 190 10.86 -1.83 -3.12
C ARG A 190 10.85 -3.14 -2.34
N MET A 191 11.12 -4.25 -3.02
CA MET A 191 11.26 -5.57 -2.44
C MET A 191 12.73 -5.89 -2.21
N ARG A 192 13.03 -6.55 -1.10
CA ARG A 192 14.36 -7.08 -0.77
C ARG A 192 14.33 -8.58 -0.84
N ARG A 193 15.36 -9.17 -1.42
CA ARG A 193 15.55 -10.61 -1.37
C ARG A 193 16.04 -11.01 0.03
N LEU A 194 15.44 -12.04 0.59
CA LEU A 194 15.88 -12.59 1.87
C LEU A 194 17.27 -13.25 1.75
N GLU A 195 18.03 -13.18 2.84
CA GLU A 195 19.37 -13.78 2.89
C GLU A 195 19.32 -15.29 2.59
N GLY A 196 20.30 -15.76 1.80
CA GLY A 196 20.38 -17.17 1.39
C GLY A 196 19.44 -17.58 0.26
N LYS A 197 18.61 -16.67 -0.29
CA LYS A 197 17.75 -16.94 -1.45
C LYS A 197 18.48 -16.69 -2.77
N THR A 198 18.21 -17.55 -3.73
CA THR A 198 18.84 -17.59 -5.05
C THR A 198 17.93 -17.00 -6.13
N GLN A 199 18.48 -16.77 -7.32
CA GLN A 199 17.68 -16.36 -8.48
C GLN A 199 16.63 -17.42 -8.87
N GLU A 200 16.96 -18.71 -8.70
CA GLU A 200 16.04 -19.83 -8.96
C GLU A 200 14.82 -19.77 -8.02
N ASP A 201 15.02 -19.35 -6.76
CA ASP A 201 13.92 -19.11 -5.83
C ASP A 201 13.05 -17.93 -6.30
N GLU A 202 13.66 -16.85 -6.81
CA GLU A 202 12.94 -15.68 -7.32
C GLU A 202 12.03 -16.02 -8.51
N GLU A 203 12.48 -16.94 -9.39
CA GLU A 203 11.70 -17.42 -10.53
C GLU A 203 10.45 -18.20 -10.11
N GLN A 204 10.45 -18.79 -8.91
CA GLN A 204 9.28 -19.46 -8.34
C GLN A 204 8.26 -18.49 -7.73
N TRP A 205 8.63 -17.24 -7.47
CA TRP A 205 7.75 -16.22 -6.90
C TRP A 205 6.86 -15.60 -7.98
N SER A 206 5.55 -15.52 -7.73
CA SER A 206 4.55 -15.07 -8.71
C SER A 206 3.66 -13.95 -8.18
N TRP A 207 3.43 -12.92 -9.00
CA TRP A 207 2.56 -11.80 -8.67
C TRP A 207 1.09 -12.22 -8.58
N SER A 208 0.59 -12.98 -9.56
CA SER A 208 -0.78 -13.51 -9.52
C SER A 208 -0.99 -14.47 -8.36
N ARG A 209 0.03 -15.26 -7.98
CA ARG A 209 -0.03 -16.09 -6.77
C ARG A 209 -0.17 -15.22 -5.52
N GLU A 210 0.58 -14.13 -5.39
CA GLU A 210 0.47 -13.22 -4.24
C GLU A 210 -0.92 -12.58 -4.15
N VAL A 211 -1.44 -12.06 -5.28
CA VAL A 211 -2.80 -11.49 -5.35
C VAL A 211 -3.87 -12.53 -5.01
N THR A 212 -3.69 -13.78 -5.44
CA THR A 212 -4.62 -14.88 -5.14
C THR A 212 -4.51 -15.32 -3.68
N ALA A 213 -3.30 -15.35 -3.12
CA ALA A 213 -3.05 -15.63 -1.71
C ALA A 213 -3.76 -14.62 -0.80
N HIS A 214 -3.71 -13.32 -1.13
CA HIS A 214 -4.46 -12.29 -0.41
C HIS A 214 -5.98 -12.48 -0.50
N PHE A 215 -6.51 -12.89 -1.66
CA PHE A 215 -7.94 -13.19 -1.81
C PHE A 215 -8.35 -14.40 -0.98
N GLY A 216 -7.59 -15.49 -1.07
CA GLY A 216 -7.84 -16.72 -0.32
C GLY A 216 -7.71 -16.55 1.20
N ASN A 217 -6.90 -15.59 1.65
CA ASN A 217 -6.73 -15.30 3.09
C ASN A 217 -7.96 -14.65 3.73
N LEU A 218 -8.90 -14.14 2.93
CA LEU A 218 -10.20 -13.69 3.42
C LEU A 218 -11.11 -14.88 3.69
N ASN A 219 -11.96 -14.84 4.71
CA ASN A 219 -12.95 -15.88 4.92
C ASN A 219 -14.01 -15.88 3.79
N PRO A 220 -14.79 -16.98 3.60
CA PRO A 220 -15.74 -17.10 2.49
C PRO A 220 -16.75 -15.95 2.39
N VAL A 221 -17.29 -15.48 3.52
CA VAL A 221 -18.23 -14.36 3.59
C VAL A 221 -17.55 -13.06 3.13
N MET A 222 -16.33 -12.80 3.59
CA MET A 222 -15.55 -11.62 3.18
C MET A 222 -15.22 -11.66 1.69
N ARG A 223 -14.90 -12.82 1.11
CA ARG A 223 -14.75 -12.96 -0.34
C ARG A 223 -16.06 -12.69 -1.08
N GLY A 224 -17.19 -13.10 -0.51
CA GLY A 224 -18.50 -12.81 -1.08
C GLY A 224 -18.90 -11.33 -1.07
N THR A 225 -18.27 -10.48 -0.25
CA THR A 225 -18.52 -9.03 -0.29
C THR A 225 -18.18 -8.38 -1.64
N PHE A 226 -17.24 -8.95 -2.40
CA PHE A 226 -16.91 -8.51 -3.76
C PHE A 226 -17.98 -8.88 -4.80
N ARG A 227 -18.94 -9.73 -4.42
CA ARG A 227 -20.17 -9.99 -5.17
C ARG A 227 -21.34 -9.15 -4.67
N GLY A 228 -21.12 -8.20 -3.76
CA GLY A 228 -22.15 -7.25 -3.36
C GLY A 228 -22.52 -6.30 -4.51
N PRO A 229 -23.70 -5.65 -4.44
CA PRO A 229 -23.99 -4.48 -5.27
C PRO A 229 -22.90 -3.41 -5.14
N PRO A 230 -22.68 -2.55 -6.16
CA PRO A 230 -21.66 -1.50 -6.12
C PRO A 230 -21.72 -0.65 -4.83
N PRO A 231 -20.61 -0.50 -4.10
CA PRO A 231 -20.57 0.27 -2.88
C PRO A 231 -21.01 1.73 -3.10
N GLY A 232 -21.88 2.25 -2.23
CA GLY A 232 -22.39 3.63 -2.32
C GLY A 232 -23.54 3.82 -3.31
N GLN A 233 -23.91 2.80 -4.09
CA GLN A 233 -25.09 2.85 -4.95
C GLN A 233 -26.37 2.87 -4.10
N PRO A 234 -27.37 3.72 -4.43
CA PRO A 234 -28.65 3.73 -3.70
C PRO A 234 -29.36 2.37 -3.78
N VAL A 235 -29.93 1.94 -2.64
CA VAL A 235 -30.64 0.64 -2.50
C VAL A 235 -31.87 0.52 -3.43
N ALA A 236 -32.40 1.64 -3.90
CA ALA A 236 -33.50 1.66 -4.88
C ALA A 236 -33.10 1.05 -6.24
N PHE A 237 -31.81 0.99 -6.57
CA PHE A 237 -31.33 0.31 -7.77
C PHE A 237 -31.16 -1.19 -7.48
N PRO A 238 -31.76 -2.07 -8.30
CA PRO A 238 -31.61 -3.51 -8.10
C PRO A 238 -30.15 -3.95 -8.32
N PRO A 239 -29.68 -4.99 -7.60
CA PRO A 239 -28.37 -5.60 -7.85
C PRO A 239 -28.22 -6.09 -9.29
N GLY A 240 -26.99 -6.05 -9.81
CA GLY A 240 -26.65 -6.66 -11.08
C GLY A 240 -26.73 -8.19 -11.06
N LYS A 241 -26.60 -8.80 -12.23
CA LYS A 241 -26.62 -10.28 -12.35
C LYS A 241 -25.47 -10.89 -11.54
N GLY A 242 -25.80 -11.79 -10.62
CA GLY A 242 -24.84 -12.47 -9.74
C GLY A 242 -24.40 -11.66 -8.52
N GLU A 243 -24.91 -10.43 -8.38
CA GLU A 243 -24.67 -9.58 -7.23
C GLU A 243 -25.72 -9.78 -6.12
N GLY A 244 -25.31 -9.64 -4.87
CA GLY A 244 -26.17 -9.87 -3.71
C GLY A 244 -25.39 -9.86 -2.40
N LEU A 245 -26.07 -9.50 -1.31
CA LEU A 245 -25.49 -9.44 0.03
C LEU A 245 -25.42 -10.83 0.68
N GLY A 246 -24.48 -11.01 1.61
CA GLY A 246 -24.37 -12.22 2.43
C GLY A 246 -23.95 -13.49 1.69
N GLN A 247 -23.50 -13.36 0.43
CA GLN A 247 -22.98 -14.50 -0.33
C GLN A 247 -21.66 -15.00 0.29
N GLU A 248 -21.42 -16.30 0.16
CA GLU A 248 -20.12 -16.91 0.46
C GLU A 248 -19.44 -17.32 -0.84
N VAL A 249 -18.13 -17.06 -0.93
CA VAL A 249 -17.32 -17.47 -2.07
C VAL A 249 -16.21 -18.40 -1.58
N VAL A 250 -16.24 -19.65 -2.03
CA VAL A 250 -15.20 -20.66 -1.75
C VAL A 250 -14.24 -20.83 -2.92
N ASP A 251 -14.70 -20.54 -4.14
CA ASP A 251 -13.88 -20.60 -5.35
C ASP A 251 -12.94 -19.40 -5.42
N LEU A 252 -11.64 -19.67 -5.54
CA LEU A 252 -10.60 -18.65 -5.70
C LEU A 252 -10.63 -17.96 -7.06
N GLN A 253 -11.32 -18.55 -8.04
CA GLN A 253 -11.46 -18.04 -9.40
C GLN A 253 -12.86 -17.50 -9.71
N ASP A 254 -13.69 -17.27 -8.67
CA ASP A 254 -15.04 -16.70 -8.85
C ASP A 254 -14.97 -15.40 -9.66
N GLU A 255 -15.55 -15.42 -10.86
CA GLU A 255 -15.37 -14.37 -11.86
C GLU A 255 -15.87 -13.00 -11.36
N VAL A 256 -17.00 -12.97 -10.66
CA VAL A 256 -17.62 -11.74 -10.17
C VAL A 256 -16.78 -11.15 -9.04
N ALA A 257 -16.41 -11.97 -8.06
CA ALA A 257 -15.58 -11.52 -6.94
C ALA A 257 -14.21 -11.06 -7.42
N ARG A 258 -13.55 -11.81 -8.31
CA ARG A 258 -12.20 -11.50 -8.79
C ARG A 258 -12.15 -10.24 -9.65
N ARG A 259 -13.18 -9.98 -10.45
CA ARG A 259 -13.31 -8.73 -11.21
C ARG A 259 -13.30 -7.50 -10.31
N ASN A 260 -13.89 -7.60 -9.12
CA ASN A 260 -14.01 -6.50 -8.17
C ASN A 260 -12.89 -6.49 -7.11
N PHE A 261 -12.24 -7.61 -6.84
CA PHE A 261 -11.19 -7.70 -5.83
C PHE A 261 -9.91 -6.99 -6.27
N ARG A 262 -9.36 -6.14 -5.38
CA ARG A 262 -8.02 -5.56 -5.53
C ARG A 262 -7.20 -5.74 -4.27
N VAL A 263 -5.91 -6.00 -4.46
CA VAL A 263 -4.90 -5.75 -3.43
C VAL A 263 -4.36 -4.34 -3.65
N VAL A 264 -4.27 -3.55 -2.60
CA VAL A 264 -3.65 -2.22 -2.62
C VAL A 264 -2.33 -2.30 -1.88
N VAL A 265 -1.25 -1.86 -2.52
CA VAL A 265 0.10 -1.82 -1.96
C VAL A 265 0.58 -0.39 -1.87
N ILE A 266 0.96 0.05 -0.67
CA ILE A 266 1.44 1.40 -0.41
C ILE A 266 2.96 1.35 -0.35
N VAL A 267 3.62 2.15 -1.19
CA VAL A 267 5.08 2.34 -1.22
C VAL A 267 5.44 3.55 -0.36
N PRO A 268 6.05 3.37 0.82
CA PRO A 268 6.40 4.48 1.69
C PRO A 268 7.56 5.31 1.12
N THR A 269 7.39 6.62 1.09
CA THR A 269 8.48 7.59 0.84
C THR A 269 8.78 8.42 2.08
N GLU A 270 7.85 8.47 3.03
CA GLU A 270 8.00 9.20 4.29
C GLU A 270 7.23 8.49 5.39
N VAL A 271 7.82 8.41 6.58
CA VAL A 271 7.19 7.89 7.79
C VAL A 271 7.40 8.90 8.91
N ASP A 272 6.34 9.25 9.61
CA ASP A 272 6.33 10.19 10.73
C ASP A 272 5.78 9.46 11.95
N GLN A 273 6.66 9.27 12.93
CA GLN A 273 6.39 8.57 14.18
C GLN A 273 6.26 9.59 15.29
N VAL A 274 5.10 9.67 15.93
CA VAL A 274 4.88 10.48 17.14
C VAL A 274 4.68 9.54 18.32
N ASP A 275 5.58 9.61 19.30
CA ASP A 275 5.49 8.86 20.56
C ASP A 275 5.03 9.80 21.69
N LEU A 276 3.83 9.50 22.20
CA LEU A 276 3.18 10.22 23.30
C LEU A 276 3.11 9.39 24.59
N SER A 277 3.92 8.33 24.70
CA SER A 277 3.94 7.46 25.89
C SER A 277 4.35 8.21 27.16
N ASP A 278 5.30 9.15 27.05
CA ASP A 278 5.63 10.13 28.08
C ASP A 278 5.12 11.53 27.69
N ALA A 279 4.02 11.97 28.32
CA ALA A 279 3.41 13.27 28.04
C ALA A 279 4.32 14.48 28.35
N LYS A 280 5.37 14.33 29.17
CA LYS A 280 6.35 15.39 29.45
C LYS A 280 7.52 15.40 28.48
N ARG A 281 7.70 14.31 27.73
CA ARG A 281 8.82 14.07 26.82
C ARG A 281 8.32 13.42 25.54
N ALA A 282 7.27 14.00 24.94
CA ALA A 282 6.81 13.57 23.62
C ALA A 282 7.97 13.66 22.63
N ARG A 283 8.10 12.66 21.76
CA ARG A 283 9.16 12.59 20.75
C ARG A 283 8.56 12.34 19.38
N ARG A 284 9.20 12.90 18.36
CA ARG A 284 8.76 12.75 16.98
C ARG A 284 9.94 12.51 16.06
N TRP A 285 9.82 11.51 15.20
CA TRP A 285 10.83 11.19 14.21
C TRP A 285 10.22 11.21 12.83
N LEU A 286 10.94 11.87 11.92
CA LEU A 286 10.65 11.85 10.51
C LEU A 286 11.68 10.96 9.82
N TYR A 287 11.18 10.01 9.04
CA TYR A 287 11.97 9.11 8.22
C TYR A 287 11.65 9.38 6.75
N LEU A 288 12.65 9.69 5.95
CA LEU A 288 12.52 10.09 4.56
C LEU A 288 13.27 9.11 3.66
N TRP A 289 12.59 8.56 2.66
CA TRP A 289 13.26 7.75 1.65
C TRP A 289 14.19 8.62 0.83
N ARG A 290 15.47 8.27 0.80
CA ARG A 290 16.49 8.96 0.00
C ARG A 290 17.08 8.09 -1.10
N GLY A 291 16.75 6.79 -1.14
CA GLY A 291 17.40 5.84 -2.03
C GLY A 291 18.90 5.80 -1.71
N ASN A 292 19.74 5.69 -2.74
CA ASN A 292 21.20 5.64 -2.57
C ASN A 292 21.87 6.98 -2.22
N SER A 293 21.15 7.97 -1.73
CA SER A 293 21.78 9.21 -1.28
C SER A 293 22.57 8.95 -0.01
N TYR A 294 23.87 9.27 -0.03
CA TYR A 294 24.74 9.16 1.15
C TYR A 294 24.69 10.41 2.05
N HIS A 295 23.88 11.41 1.69
CA HIS A 295 23.80 12.67 2.40
C HIS A 295 22.39 12.90 2.96
N ALA A 296 22.35 13.18 4.26
CA ALA A 296 21.19 13.77 4.92
C ALA A 296 20.92 15.16 4.34
N LYS A 297 19.64 15.51 4.19
CA LYS A 297 19.22 16.84 3.73
C LYS A 297 18.65 17.69 4.86
N GLU A 298 18.12 17.05 5.90
CA GLU A 298 17.58 17.70 7.08
C GLU A 298 18.71 17.98 8.09
N ALA A 299 18.59 19.10 8.80
CA ALA A 299 19.54 19.43 9.85
C ALA A 299 19.43 18.44 11.00
N GLY A 300 20.54 17.78 11.35
CA GLY A 300 20.56 16.72 12.36
C GLY A 300 20.04 15.37 11.85
N GLY A 301 19.86 15.21 10.55
CA GLY A 301 19.48 13.94 9.93
C GLY A 301 20.64 12.93 9.91
N GLU A 302 20.31 11.67 10.15
CA GLU A 302 21.20 10.51 10.05
C GLU A 302 20.73 9.61 8.91
N VAL A 303 21.64 9.23 8.00
CA VAL A 303 21.32 8.29 6.92
C VAL A 303 21.58 6.87 7.41
N GLU A 304 20.52 6.05 7.44
CA GLU A 304 20.54 4.63 7.76
C GLU A 304 20.03 3.84 6.54
N GLY A 305 20.95 3.23 5.79
CA GLY A 305 20.63 2.57 4.53
C GLY A 305 20.09 3.57 3.50
N GLU A 306 18.91 3.30 2.96
CA GLU A 306 18.24 4.16 1.98
C GLU A 306 17.31 5.22 2.59
N TRP A 307 17.31 5.34 3.93
CA TRP A 307 16.45 6.24 4.69
C TRP A 307 17.27 7.28 5.44
N GLU A 308 16.77 8.50 5.46
CA GLU A 308 17.21 9.53 6.39
C GLU A 308 16.25 9.58 7.58
N LYS A 309 16.78 9.63 8.79
CA LYS A 309 16.05 9.75 10.05
C LYS A 309 16.43 11.06 10.73
N VAL A 310 15.43 11.82 11.18
CA VAL A 310 15.65 13.06 11.93
C VAL A 310 14.63 13.15 13.07
N GLU A 311 15.10 13.53 14.26
CA GLU A 311 14.21 13.88 15.36
C GLU A 311 13.73 15.32 15.18
N VAL A 312 12.42 15.52 15.26
CA VAL A 312 11.76 16.82 15.09
C VAL A 312 10.92 17.14 16.32
N TRP A 313 10.55 18.42 16.48
CA TRP A 313 9.64 18.80 17.55
C TRP A 313 8.27 18.13 17.38
N PRO A 314 7.64 17.65 18.48
CA PRO A 314 6.31 17.02 18.45
C PRO A 314 5.25 17.85 17.73
#